data_AF-A0A2V9CUQ2-F1
#
_entry.id   AF-A0A2V9CUQ2-F1
#
_cell.length_a   1.000
_cell.length_b   1.000
_cell.length_c   1.000
_cell.angle_alpha   90.00
_cell.angle_beta   90.00
_cell.angle_gamma   90.00
#
_symmetry.space_group_name_H-M   'P 1'
#
loop_
_entity.id
_entity.type
_entity.pdbx_description
1 polymer ?
#
loop_
_entity_poly.entity_id
_entity_poly.type
_entity_poly.pdbx_seq_one_letter_code
_entity_poly.pdbx_strand_id
1 'polypeptide(L)'
;MNSFLGSAVLCWALLAGLLSAPSAAWTQESAGKPTQLDFQFFKTKVQTIFVAKRSGHARCVACHGGATAPEVFRLQPLSPGNSTWNDEDSRKNFAATLRLVIPGD
;
A
#
# COMPACT_ATOMS: atom_id res chain seq x y z
N MET A 1 -32.81 5.75 -60.11
CA MET A 1 -31.45 6.30 -60.03
C MET A 1 -31.44 7.34 -58.92
N ASN A 2 -30.72 7.05 -57.83
CA ASN A 2 -29.99 7.99 -56.97
C ASN A 2 -30.83 8.99 -56.13
N SER A 3 -30.57 9.26 -54.85
CA SER A 3 -29.64 8.71 -53.86
C SER A 3 -30.08 9.28 -52.51
N PHE A 4 -30.14 8.43 -51.49
CA PHE A 4 -30.26 8.78 -50.09
C PHE A 4 -28.98 9.51 -49.63
N LEU A 5 -28.96 10.84 -49.60
CA LEU A 5 -27.91 11.60 -48.91
C LEU A 5 -28.50 12.87 -48.28
N GLY A 6 -29.20 12.71 -47.16
CA GLY A 6 -29.71 13.85 -46.39
C GLY A 6 -29.54 13.75 -44.88
N SER A 7 -29.03 12.64 -44.35
CA SER A 7 -29.13 12.35 -42.91
C SER A 7 -27.79 12.08 -42.19
N ALA A 8 -26.65 12.38 -42.82
CA ALA A 8 -25.34 11.98 -42.30
C ALA A 8 -24.40 13.13 -41.89
N VAL A 9 -24.84 14.39 -41.91
CA VAL A 9 -23.97 15.53 -41.54
C VAL A 9 -24.33 16.16 -40.18
N LEU A 10 -25.56 15.96 -39.68
CA LEU A 10 -26.01 16.59 -38.43
C LEU A 10 -25.71 15.77 -37.15
N CYS A 11 -25.16 14.55 -37.27
CA CYS A 11 -24.90 13.69 -36.11
C CYS A 11 -23.44 13.75 -35.60
N TRP A 12 -22.56 14.52 -36.24
CA TRP A 12 -21.14 14.61 -35.84
C TRP A 12 -20.73 15.92 -35.16
N ALA A 13 -21.62 16.91 -35.05
CA ALA A 13 -21.31 18.19 -34.38
C ALA A 13 -21.68 18.22 -32.88
N LEU A 14 -22.45 17.24 -32.39
CA LEU A 14 -22.91 17.21 -30.99
C LEU A 14 -22.12 16.23 -30.09
N LEU A 15 -21.16 15.47 -30.63
CA LEU A 15 -20.30 14.57 -29.85
C LEU A 15 -18.90 15.14 -29.55
N ALA A 16 -18.50 16.24 -30.19
CA ALA A 16 -17.17 16.83 -30.02
C ALA A 16 -17.07 17.81 -28.82
N GLY A 17 -18.17 18.10 -28.13
CA GLY A 17 -18.22 19.11 -27.06
C GLY A 17 -18.01 18.60 -25.63
N LEU A 18 -17.91 17.28 -25.40
CA LEU A 18 -17.82 16.70 -24.05
C LEU A 18 -16.43 16.15 -23.66
N LEU A 19 -15.39 16.36 -24.47
CA LEU A 19 -14.03 15.90 -24.16
C LEU A 19 -13.07 17.01 -23.69
N SER A 20 -13.58 18.16 -23.27
CA SER A 20 -12.77 19.21 -22.64
C SER A 20 -13.10 19.36 -21.16
N ALA A 21 -13.06 18.26 -20.42
CA ALA A 21 -12.87 18.35 -18.98
C ALA A 21 -11.37 18.63 -18.74
N PRO A 22 -11.00 19.71 -18.04
CA PRO A 22 -9.62 19.88 -17.60
C PRO A 22 -9.31 18.70 -16.68
N SER A 23 -8.36 17.86 -17.07
CA SER A 23 -7.77 16.87 -16.17
C SER A 23 -7.32 17.66 -14.93
N ALA A 24 -7.99 17.46 -13.80
CA ALA A 24 -7.45 17.87 -12.52
C ALA A 24 -6.10 17.16 -12.44
N ALA A 25 -5.03 17.92 -12.67
CA ALA A 25 -3.68 17.45 -12.49
C ALA A 25 -3.57 17.16 -11.00
N TRP A 26 -3.72 15.88 -10.65
CA TRP A 26 -3.22 15.38 -9.39
C TRP A 26 -1.73 15.70 -9.42
N THR A 27 -1.34 16.77 -8.74
CA THR A 27 0.08 17.02 -8.45
C THR A 27 0.54 15.86 -7.59
N GLN A 28 1.14 14.87 -8.24
CA GLN A 28 1.88 13.82 -7.56
C GLN A 28 3.16 14.49 -7.04
N GLU A 29 3.06 15.08 -5.85
CA GLU A 29 4.22 15.55 -5.10
C GLU A 29 4.95 14.32 -4.55
N SER A 30 5.80 13.73 -5.39
CA SER A 30 6.78 12.73 -4.93
C SER A 30 8.16 13.15 -5.38
N ALA A 31 8.78 14.05 -4.61
CA ALA A 31 10.25 14.11 -4.50
C ALA A 31 10.67 14.79 -3.18
N GLY A 32 10.08 14.37 -2.05
CA GLY A 32 10.71 14.57 -0.76
C GLY A 32 12.00 13.74 -0.69
N LYS A 33 13.09 14.30 -0.12
CA LYS A 33 14.32 13.55 0.22
C LYS A 33 13.93 12.19 0.83
N PRO A 34 14.67 11.09 0.57
CA PRO A 34 14.33 9.80 1.15
C PRO A 34 14.18 9.98 2.66
N THR A 35 12.94 9.92 3.14
CA THR A 35 12.69 9.91 4.57
C THR A 35 13.29 8.60 5.03
N GLN A 36 14.45 8.68 5.67
CA GLN A 36 15.05 7.52 6.27
C GLN A 36 13.99 6.93 7.21
N LEU A 37 13.53 5.72 6.89
CA LEU A 37 12.49 5.05 7.65
C LEU A 37 12.98 4.95 9.11
N ASP A 38 12.14 5.40 10.05
CA ASP A 38 12.52 5.57 11.45
C ASP A 38 12.19 4.33 12.28
N PHE A 39 13.20 3.79 12.98
CA PHE A 39 13.05 2.57 13.77
C PHE A 39 12.11 2.75 14.97
N GLN A 40 12.13 3.90 15.64
CA GLN A 40 11.29 4.12 16.83
C GLN A 40 9.83 4.26 16.44
N PHE A 41 9.55 4.96 15.35
CA PHE A 41 8.23 5.03 14.73
C PHE A 41 7.77 3.64 14.32
N PHE A 42 8.62 2.86 13.63
CA PHE A 42 8.30 1.48 13.30
C PHE A 42 7.94 0.67 14.55
N LYS A 43 8.80 0.64 15.56
CA LYS A 43 8.63 -0.17 16.77
C LYS A 43 7.36 0.21 17.54
N THR A 44 7.07 1.51 17.66
CA THR A 44 5.97 1.99 18.51
C THR A 44 4.62 2.10 17.80
N LYS A 45 4.62 2.28 16.47
CA LYS A 45 3.39 2.51 15.68
C LYS A 45 3.09 1.41 14.68
N VAL A 46 4.10 0.90 13.98
CA VAL A 46 3.90 -0.10 12.91
C VAL A 46 3.92 -1.51 13.49
N GLN A 47 4.96 -1.87 14.23
CA GLN A 47 5.15 -3.23 14.74
C GLN A 47 4.02 -3.66 15.69
N THR A 48 3.47 -2.74 16.47
CA THR A 48 2.35 -3.02 17.38
C THR A 48 1.12 -3.55 16.65
N ILE A 49 0.93 -3.20 15.37
CA ILE A 49 -0.15 -3.73 14.52
C ILE A 49 -0.01 -5.24 14.33
N PHE A 50 1.21 -5.76 14.24
CA PHE A 50 1.43 -7.18 13.95
C PHE A 50 0.95 -8.12 15.06
N VAL A 51 0.91 -7.61 16.30
CA VAL A 51 0.45 -8.35 17.49
C VAL A 51 -0.96 -7.92 17.95
N ALA A 52 -1.50 -6.84 17.40
CA ALA A 52 -2.83 -6.36 17.76
C ALA A 52 -3.92 -7.37 17.33
N LYS A 53 -4.78 -7.77 18.26
CA LYS A 53 -5.99 -8.53 17.95
C LYS A 53 -7.11 -7.55 17.62
N ARG A 54 -7.68 -7.67 16.42
CA ARG A 54 -8.83 -6.89 15.97
C ARG A 54 -10.04 -7.81 15.85
N SER A 55 -11.25 -7.28 16.09
CA SER A 55 -12.48 -8.08 15.97
C SER A 55 -12.59 -8.68 14.57
N GLY A 56 -12.96 -9.95 14.48
CA GLY A 56 -13.08 -10.68 13.21
C GLY A 56 -11.78 -11.07 12.51
N HIS A 57 -10.60 -10.70 13.04
CA HIS A 57 -9.31 -10.92 12.35
C HIS A 57 -8.33 -11.70 13.22
N ALA A 58 -7.55 -12.60 12.62
CA ALA A 58 -6.37 -13.17 13.27
C ALA A 58 -5.30 -12.07 13.50
N ARG A 59 -4.41 -12.27 14.47
CA ARG A 59 -3.22 -11.41 14.60
C ARG A 59 -2.28 -11.72 13.44
N CYS A 60 -1.63 -10.72 12.86
CA CYS A 60 -0.70 -10.93 11.74
C CYS A 60 0.43 -11.90 12.13
N VAL A 61 0.95 -11.76 13.35
CA VAL A 61 2.02 -12.62 13.89
C VAL A 61 1.64 -14.11 13.96
N ALA A 62 0.35 -14.46 13.96
CA ALA A 62 -0.07 -15.85 14.00
C ALA A 62 0.34 -16.63 12.73
N CYS A 63 0.40 -15.93 11.58
CA CYS A 63 0.81 -16.52 10.31
C CYS A 63 2.18 -16.01 9.83
N HIS A 64 2.57 -14.79 10.22
CA HIS A 64 3.85 -14.20 9.81
C HIS A 64 4.97 -14.38 10.83
N GLY A 65 4.72 -15.00 11.98
CA GLY A 65 5.73 -15.30 12.99
C GLY A 65 6.26 -16.73 12.91
N GLY A 66 7.57 -16.90 13.11
CA GLY A 66 8.18 -18.22 13.30
C GLY A 66 8.27 -19.09 12.05
N ALA A 67 8.31 -20.42 12.25
CA ALA A 67 8.68 -21.39 11.20
C ALA A 67 7.64 -21.54 10.07
N THR A 68 6.37 -21.22 10.33
CA THR A 68 5.29 -21.30 9.34
C THR A 68 5.14 -20.03 8.51
N ALA A 69 5.94 -19.00 8.79
CA ALA A 69 5.86 -17.74 8.08
C ALA A 69 6.34 -17.87 6.63
N PRO A 70 5.69 -17.17 5.67
CA PRO A 70 6.14 -17.15 4.29
C PRO A 70 7.47 -16.42 4.16
N GLU A 71 8.29 -16.81 3.18
CA GLU A 71 9.63 -16.23 3.00
C GLU A 71 9.61 -14.74 2.70
N VAL A 72 8.57 -14.27 1.98
CA VAL A 72 8.40 -12.85 1.62
C VAL A 72 8.27 -11.93 2.84
N PHE A 73 7.65 -12.40 3.92
CA PHE A 73 7.49 -11.60 5.14
C PHE A 73 7.43 -12.49 6.38
N ARG A 74 8.59 -12.58 7.06
CA ARG A 74 8.80 -13.35 8.29
C ARG A 74 9.23 -12.43 9.42
N LEU A 75 8.37 -12.33 10.43
CA LEU A 75 8.65 -11.72 11.71
C LEU A 75 9.33 -12.73 12.63
N GLN A 76 10.17 -12.23 13.55
CA GLN A 76 10.74 -13.04 14.62
C GLN A 76 9.61 -13.67 15.45
N PRO A 77 9.80 -14.91 15.95
CA PRO A 77 8.85 -15.49 16.89
C PRO A 77 8.79 -14.65 18.17
N LEU A 78 7.62 -14.59 18.81
CA LEU A 78 7.51 -14.01 20.14
C LEU A 78 8.12 -14.96 21.17
N SER A 79 8.91 -14.44 22.10
CA SER A 79 9.38 -15.22 23.24
C SER A 79 8.17 -15.71 24.07
N PRO A 80 8.27 -16.89 24.71
CA PRO A 80 7.17 -17.42 25.52
C PRO A 80 6.69 -16.39 26.57
N GLY A 81 5.37 -16.20 26.66
CA GLY A 81 4.74 -15.25 27.60
C GLY A 81 4.78 -13.78 27.18
N ASN A 82 5.55 -13.41 26.16
CA ASN A 82 5.62 -12.03 25.69
C ASN A 82 4.49 -11.69 24.71
N SER A 83 3.93 -10.49 24.85
CA SER A 83 2.92 -9.94 23.94
C SER A 83 3.53 -9.10 22.81
N THR A 84 4.84 -8.81 22.86
CA THR A 84 5.60 -8.05 21.88
C THR A 84 7.08 -8.48 21.86
N TRP A 85 7.88 -7.89 20.98
CA TRP A 85 9.30 -8.18 20.82
C TRP A 85 10.20 -7.27 21.67
N ASN A 86 11.39 -7.78 22.00
CA ASN A 86 12.48 -6.95 22.51
C ASN A 86 13.10 -6.10 21.38
N ASP A 87 14.06 -5.23 21.72
CA ASP A 87 14.69 -4.34 20.75
C ASP A 87 15.47 -5.06 19.66
N GLU A 88 16.14 -6.16 19.98
CA GLU A 88 16.92 -6.94 19.02
C GLU A 88 16.02 -7.55 17.95
N ASP A 89 14.98 -8.26 18.37
CA ASP A 89 14.00 -8.86 17.47
C ASP A 89 13.21 -7.79 16.72
N SER A 90 12.99 -6.63 17.34
CA SER A 90 12.38 -5.50 16.68
C SER A 90 13.21 -4.96 15.53
N ARG A 91 14.54 -4.92 15.67
CA ARG A 91 15.44 -4.50 14.58
C ARG A 91 15.42 -5.50 13.43
N LYS A 92 15.36 -6.81 13.73
CA LYS A 92 15.19 -7.85 12.70
C LYS A 92 13.86 -7.71 11.96
N ASN A 93 12.77 -7.46 12.69
CA ASN A 93 11.45 -7.20 12.11
C ASN A 93 11.43 -5.93 11.27
N PHE A 94 12.14 -4.88 11.71
CA PHE A 94 12.27 -3.64 10.95
C PHE A 94 12.97 -3.91 9.62
N ALA A 95 14.12 -4.60 9.63
CA ALA A 95 14.84 -4.96 8.42
C ALA A 95 14.01 -5.82 7.45
N ALA A 96 13.19 -6.75 7.96
CA ALA A 96 12.26 -7.51 7.14
C ALA A 96 11.18 -6.62 6.50
N THR A 97 10.65 -5.65 7.25
CA THR A 97 9.63 -4.71 6.78
C THR A 97 10.18 -3.77 5.70
N LEU A 98 11.43 -3.29 5.85
CA LEU A 98 12.07 -2.41 4.88
C LEU A 98 12.15 -2.99 3.46
N ARG A 99 12.20 -4.32 3.34
CA ARG A 99 12.22 -5.00 2.02
C ARG A 99 10.90 -4.88 1.25
N LEU A 100 9.83 -4.48 1.93
CA LEU A 100 8.47 -4.39 1.38
C LEU A 100 7.99 -2.94 1.21
N VAL A 101 8.78 -1.95 1.61
CA VAL A 101 8.40 -0.54 1.57
C VAL A 101 9.09 0.13 0.38
N ILE A 102 8.30 0.77 -0.48
CA ILE A 102 8.79 1.67 -1.51
C ILE A 102 8.65 3.10 -0.96
N PRO A 103 9.76 3.84 -0.74
CA PRO A 103 9.67 5.18 -0.21
C PRO A 103 8.94 6.14 -1.18
N GLY A 104 7.89 6.80 -0.71
CA GLY A 104 7.20 7.87 -1.45
C GLY A 104 6.01 7.43 -2.32
N ASP A 105 5.60 6.16 -2.23
CA ASP A 105 4.39 5.57 -2.85
C ASP A 105 3.30 5.25 -1.82
#